data_AF-A0A0C3B470-F1
#
_entry.id   AF-A0A0C3B470-F1
#
_cell.length_a   1.000
_cell.length_b   1.000
_cell.length_c   1.000
_cell.angle_alpha   90.00
_cell.angle_beta   90.00
_cell.angle_gamma   90.00
#
_symmetry.space_group_name_H-M   'P 1'
#
loop_
_entity.id
_entity.type
_entity.pdbx_description
1 polymer ?
#
loop_
_entity_poly.entity_id
_entity_poly.type
_entity_poly.pdbx_seq_one_letter_code
_entity_poly.pdbx_strand_id
1 'polypeptide(L)'
;MPYANGARFDPDKGCLPGTRETIIAEIIQWVNSPNADTVPRIFFLSGVAGYGKSAIAHAVARQFEQLGQLGSSYCFDRADRANRHPSNLLSTIARDIATIDHQWKVALFNVIKGNPSL
;
A
#
# COMPACT_ATOMS: atom_id res chain seq x y z
N MET A 1 15.31 12.06 -0.49
CA MET A 1 14.18 11.16 -0.22
C MET A 1 14.28 9.82 -0.96
N PRO A 2 14.58 8.72 -0.24
CA PRO A 2 14.70 7.38 -0.81
C PRO A 2 13.38 6.85 -1.39
N TYR A 3 13.46 5.80 -2.22
CA TYR A 3 12.31 5.11 -2.80
C TYR A 3 12.62 3.64 -2.98
N ALA A 4 11.69 2.78 -2.56
CA ALA A 4 11.88 1.35 -2.57
C ALA A 4 11.44 0.72 -3.91
N ASN A 5 12.34 0.70 -4.89
CA ASN A 5 12.05 0.14 -6.21
C ASN A 5 11.79 -1.38 -6.12
N GLY A 6 10.58 -1.82 -6.51
CA GLY A 6 10.20 -3.25 -6.45
C GLY A 6 9.51 -3.66 -5.14
N ALA A 7 9.33 -2.74 -4.20
CA ALA A 7 8.58 -3.01 -2.96
C ALA A 7 7.06 -2.85 -3.12
N ARG A 8 6.56 -2.43 -4.29
CA ARG A 8 5.12 -2.33 -4.55
C ARG A 8 4.48 -3.73 -4.57
N PHE A 9 3.15 -3.76 -4.55
CA PHE A 9 2.44 -5.01 -4.73
C PHE A 9 2.79 -5.63 -6.09
N ASP A 10 2.76 -6.97 -6.15
CA ASP A 10 2.99 -7.76 -7.34
C ASP A 10 1.68 -8.44 -7.76
N PRO A 11 1.12 -8.14 -8.95
CA PRO A 11 -0.10 -8.76 -9.46
C PRO A 11 -0.02 -10.29 -9.56
N ASP A 12 1.18 -10.86 -9.73
CA ASP A 12 1.41 -12.30 -9.89
C ASP A 12 1.48 -13.02 -8.54
N LYS A 13 1.67 -12.27 -7.44
CA LYS A 13 1.60 -12.79 -6.07
C LYS A 13 0.19 -12.72 -5.46
N GLY A 14 -0.81 -12.32 -6.24
CA GLY A 14 -2.22 -12.24 -5.83
C GLY A 14 -2.88 -13.60 -5.57
N CYS A 15 -4.15 -13.56 -5.16
CA CYS A 15 -4.97 -14.76 -5.04
C CYS A 15 -5.30 -15.36 -6.41
N LEU A 16 -5.45 -16.69 -6.46
CA LEU A 16 -5.97 -17.36 -7.64
C LEU A 16 -7.43 -16.95 -7.88
N PRO A 17 -7.89 -16.86 -9.15
CA PRO A 17 -9.28 -16.57 -9.47
C PRO A 17 -10.25 -17.50 -8.72
N GLY A 18 -11.37 -16.97 -8.20
CA GLY A 18 -12.35 -17.75 -7.44
C GLY A 18 -11.96 -18.08 -6.01
N THR A 19 -10.81 -17.63 -5.51
CA THR A 19 -10.35 -17.90 -4.14
C THR A 19 -10.35 -16.65 -3.28
N ARG A 20 -10.64 -16.80 -1.98
CA ARG A 20 -10.58 -15.72 -0.97
C ARG A 20 -11.47 -14.49 -1.29
N GLU A 21 -12.47 -14.65 -2.15
CA GLU A 21 -13.36 -13.57 -2.59
C GLU A 21 -14.10 -12.92 -1.41
N THR A 22 -14.56 -13.73 -0.45
CA THR A 22 -15.29 -13.22 0.73
C THR A 22 -14.48 -12.21 1.53
N ILE A 23 -13.22 -12.51 1.86
CA ILE A 23 -12.37 -11.61 2.65
C ILE A 23 -11.91 -10.40 1.83
N ILE A 24 -11.70 -10.58 0.53
CA ILE A 24 -11.37 -9.46 -0.37
C ILE A 24 -12.56 -8.49 -0.43
N ALA A 25 -13.78 -9.00 -0.59
CA ALA A 25 -15.00 -8.19 -0.59
C ALA A 25 -15.21 -7.47 0.75
N GLU A 26 -14.96 -8.13 1.88
CA GLU A 26 -15.01 -7.51 3.20
C GLU A 26 -14.03 -6.34 3.32
N ILE A 27 -12.78 -6.50 2.86
CA ILE A 27 -11.78 -5.43 2.89
C ILE A 27 -12.22 -4.27 1.98
N ILE A 28 -12.76 -4.54 0.79
CA ILE A 28 -13.24 -3.50 -0.12
C ILE A 28 -14.41 -2.73 0.50
N GLN A 29 -15.34 -3.42 1.15
CA GLN A 29 -16.45 -2.79 1.85
C GLN A 29 -15.94 -1.94 3.03
N TRP A 30 -14.95 -2.43 3.77
CA TRP A 30 -14.31 -1.68 4.84
C TRP A 30 -13.67 -0.37 4.31
N VAL A 31 -12.89 -0.44 3.22
CA VAL A 31 -12.28 0.76 2.59
C VAL A 31 -13.34 1.77 2.16
N ASN A 32 -14.45 1.31 1.59
CA ASN A 32 -15.50 2.16 1.03
C ASN A 32 -16.63 2.49 2.02
N SER A 33 -16.43 2.22 3.31
CA SER A 33 -17.47 2.51 4.30
C SER A 33 -17.74 4.02 4.39
N PRO A 34 -19.02 4.46 4.34
CA PRO A 34 -19.38 5.87 4.22
C PRO A 34 -19.07 6.68 5.48
N ASN A 35 -18.98 6.03 6.63
CA ASN A 35 -18.72 6.69 7.92
C ASN A 35 -17.23 6.67 8.23
N ALA A 36 -16.48 7.53 7.54
CA ALA A 36 -15.03 7.63 7.69
C ALA A 36 -14.58 7.95 9.13
N ASP A 37 -15.45 8.54 9.95
CA ASP A 37 -15.15 8.90 11.35
C ASP A 37 -15.38 7.76 12.34
N THR A 38 -16.17 6.73 11.98
CA THR A 38 -16.46 5.59 12.86
C THR A 38 -15.74 4.31 12.44
N VAL A 39 -15.17 4.28 11.24
CA VAL A 39 -14.47 3.12 10.69
C VAL A 39 -12.97 3.22 11.02
N PRO A 40 -12.35 2.17 11.59
CA PRO A 40 -10.90 2.14 11.81
C PRO A 40 -10.14 2.42 10.51
N ARG A 41 -9.00 3.11 10.59
CA ARG A 41 -8.14 3.42 9.41
C ARG A 41 -7.09 2.34 9.11
N ILE A 42 -7.01 1.31 9.94
CA ILE A 42 -6.10 0.18 9.79
C ILE A 42 -6.92 -1.10 9.81
N PHE A 43 -6.85 -1.89 8.73
CA PHE A 43 -7.39 -3.24 8.68
C PHE A 43 -6.29 -4.23 9.03
N PHE A 44 -6.48 -5.00 10.11
CA PHE A 44 -5.50 -5.99 10.55
C PHE A 44 -5.93 -7.40 10.12
N LEU A 45 -5.38 -7.87 8.98
CA LEU A 45 -5.58 -9.24 8.51
C LEU A 45 -4.68 -10.21 9.27
N SER A 46 -5.24 -10.91 10.26
CA SER A 46 -4.55 -11.94 11.04
C SER A 46 -4.91 -13.35 10.57
N GLY A 47 -4.09 -14.34 10.95
CA GLY A 47 -4.33 -15.74 10.60
C GLY A 47 -3.06 -16.59 10.59
N VAL A 48 -3.22 -17.90 10.43
CA VAL A 48 -2.13 -18.87 10.49
C VAL A 48 -1.09 -18.62 9.38
N ALA A 49 0.18 -18.88 9.68
CA ALA A 49 1.26 -18.77 8.70
C ALA A 49 1.00 -19.70 7.49
N GLY A 50 1.28 -19.23 6.28
CA GLY A 50 1.03 -19.99 5.05
C GLY A 50 -0.38 -19.88 4.46
N TYR A 51 -1.33 -19.21 5.11
CA TYR A 51 -2.73 -19.14 4.64
C TYR A 51 -2.99 -18.04 3.60
N GLY A 52 -1.94 -17.50 2.97
CA GLY A 52 -2.09 -16.57 1.85
C GLY A 52 -2.46 -15.13 2.22
N LYS A 53 -2.19 -14.67 3.45
CA LYS A 53 -2.46 -13.27 3.87
C LYS A 53 -1.79 -12.24 2.96
N SER A 54 -0.52 -12.46 2.60
CA SER A 54 0.19 -11.60 1.64
C SER A 54 -0.45 -11.62 0.26
N ALA A 55 -0.93 -12.78 -0.20
CA ALA A 55 -1.64 -12.90 -1.47
C ALA A 55 -2.95 -12.11 -1.48
N ILE A 56 -3.68 -12.10 -0.36
CA ILE A 56 -4.87 -11.24 -0.20
C ILE A 56 -4.50 -9.76 -0.30
N ALA A 57 -3.42 -9.32 0.37
CA ALA A 57 -2.95 -7.94 0.27
C ALA A 57 -2.57 -7.54 -1.17
N HIS A 58 -1.89 -8.43 -1.91
CA HIS A 58 -1.58 -8.24 -3.33
C HIS A 58 -2.84 -8.16 -4.20
N ALA A 59 -3.83 -9.03 -3.97
CA ALA A 59 -5.09 -9.03 -4.70
C ALA A 59 -5.90 -7.74 -4.46
N VAL A 60 -6.01 -7.31 -3.20
CA VAL A 60 -6.68 -6.05 -2.83
C VAL A 60 -5.98 -4.86 -3.48
N ALA A 61 -4.65 -4.77 -3.37
CA ALA A 61 -3.89 -3.68 -3.98
C ALA A 61 -4.07 -3.64 -5.51
N ARG A 62 -4.03 -4.80 -6.18
CA ARG A 62 -4.30 -4.92 -7.62
C ARG A 62 -5.68 -4.37 -7.99
N GLN A 63 -6.71 -4.69 -7.22
CA GLN A 63 -8.07 -4.22 -7.50
C GLN A 63 -8.18 -2.70 -7.34
N PHE A 64 -7.60 -2.12 -6.30
CA PHE A 64 -7.58 -0.66 -6.13
C PHE A 64 -6.70 0.05 -7.17
N GLU A 65 -5.61 -0.58 -7.66
CA GLU A 65 -4.81 -0.02 -8.75
C GLU A 65 -5.63 0.05 -10.05
N GLN A 66 -6.37 -1.01 -10.38
CA GLN A 66 -7.23 -1.05 -11.56
C GLN A 66 -8.37 -0.02 -11.52
N LEU A 67 -8.84 0.33 -10.31
CA LEU A 67 -9.86 1.38 -10.11
C LEU A 67 -9.27 2.80 -10.06
N GLY A 68 -7.93 2.96 -10.12
CA GLY A 68 -7.28 4.25 -9.95
C GLY A 68 -7.39 4.82 -8.53
N GLN A 69 -7.65 3.95 -7.54
CA GLN A 69 -7.92 4.32 -6.14
C GLN A 69 -6.78 3.89 -5.19
N LEU A 70 -5.74 3.20 -5.69
CA LEU A 70 -4.58 2.83 -4.89
C LEU A 70 -3.61 4.02 -4.75
N GLY A 71 -3.53 4.59 -3.54
CA GLY A 71 -2.59 5.69 -3.25
C GLY A 71 -1.12 5.26 -3.23
N SER A 72 -0.82 4.10 -2.63
CA SER A 72 0.52 3.50 -2.60
C SER A 72 0.42 2.03 -2.13
N SER A 73 1.48 1.25 -2.33
CA SER A 73 1.62 -0.09 -1.75
C SER A 73 3.07 -0.34 -1.38
N TYR A 74 3.28 -1.09 -0.30
CA TYR A 74 4.61 -1.45 0.17
C TYR A 74 4.61 -2.83 0.81
N CYS A 75 5.53 -3.69 0.38
CA CYS A 75 5.70 -5.05 0.83
C CYS A 75 7.09 -5.23 1.44
N PHE A 76 7.12 -5.68 2.70
CA PHE A 76 8.38 -6.07 3.35
C PHE A 76 8.78 -7.47 2.90
N ASP A 77 9.51 -7.56 1.80
CA ASP A 77 10.12 -8.82 1.36
C ASP A 77 11.44 -9.07 2.09
N ARG A 78 11.60 -10.27 2.66
CA ARG A 78 12.84 -10.66 3.35
C ARG A 78 13.98 -10.91 2.38
N ALA A 79 13.67 -11.31 1.14
CA ALA A 79 14.67 -11.52 0.10
C ALA A 79 15.23 -10.19 -0.41
N ASP A 80 14.46 -9.12 -0.35
CA ASP A 80 14.85 -7.79 -0.80
C ASP A 80 15.46 -6.96 0.33
N ARG A 81 16.77 -7.17 0.56
CA ARG A 81 17.50 -6.47 1.61
C ARG A 81 17.54 -4.95 1.41
N ALA A 82 17.53 -4.47 0.16
CA ALA A 82 17.60 -3.04 -0.15
C ALA A 82 16.31 -2.32 0.25
N ASN A 83 15.17 -2.98 0.04
CA ASN A 83 13.85 -2.43 0.36
C ASN A 83 13.29 -2.89 1.72
N ARG A 84 14.05 -3.67 2.49
CA ARG A 84 13.63 -4.08 3.83
C ARG A 84 13.69 -2.95 4.86
N HIS A 85 14.41 -1.87 4.58
CA HIS A 85 14.59 -0.77 5.53
C HIS A 85 13.27 -0.03 5.79
N PRO A 86 12.75 -0.03 7.04
CA PRO A 86 11.49 0.66 7.37
C PRO A 86 11.51 2.16 7.06
N SER A 87 12.70 2.77 7.00
CA SER A 87 12.90 4.17 6.59
C SER A 87 12.42 4.46 5.16
N ASN A 88 12.32 3.43 4.30
CA ASN A 88 11.89 3.59 2.92
C ASN A 88 10.37 3.53 2.77
N LEU A 89 9.63 3.05 3.77
CA LEU A 89 8.16 2.91 3.71
C LEU A 89 7.48 4.27 3.52
N LEU A 90 7.67 5.18 4.46
CA LEU A 90 7.00 6.48 4.45
C LEU A 90 7.47 7.35 3.29
N SER A 91 8.75 7.24 2.91
CA SER A 91 9.29 7.98 1.79
C SER A 91 8.76 7.50 0.44
N THR A 92 8.57 6.19 0.29
CA THR A 92 7.90 5.59 -0.87
C THR A 92 6.44 6.02 -0.95
N ILE A 93 5.69 5.92 0.15
CA ILE A 93 4.28 6.33 0.20
C ILE A 93 4.12 7.81 -0.16
N ALA A 94 4.90 8.69 0.46
CA ALA A 94 4.75 10.13 0.21
C ALA A 94 5.12 10.49 -1.24
N ARG A 95 6.12 9.81 -1.83
CA ARG A 95 6.47 9.97 -3.24
C ARG A 95 5.36 9.46 -4.16
N ASP A 96 4.78 8.29 -3.89
CA ASP A 96 3.66 7.74 -4.68
C ASP A 96 2.46 8.70 -4.64
N ILE A 97 2.04 9.17 -3.46
CA ILE A 97 0.93 10.12 -3.32
C ILE A 97 1.24 11.44 -4.05
N ALA A 98 2.48 11.93 -4.03
CA ALA A 98 2.89 13.13 -4.77
C ALA A 98 2.81 12.97 -6.30
N THR A 99 2.72 11.75 -6.83
CA THR A 99 2.44 11.53 -8.26
C THR A 99 0.97 11.64 -8.60
N ILE A 100 0.09 11.44 -7.60
CA ILE A 100 -1.37 11.40 -7.76
C ILE A 100 -2.00 12.75 -7.38
N ASP A 101 -1.52 13.38 -6.32
CA ASP A 101 -2.06 14.62 -5.76
C ASP A 101 -1.07 15.78 -5.90
N HIS A 102 -1.48 16.81 -6.64
CA HIS A 102 -0.65 18.00 -6.88
C HIS A 102 -0.40 18.84 -5.63
N GLN A 103 -1.41 18.99 -4.76
CA GLN A 103 -1.27 19.74 -3.52
C GLN A 103 -0.27 19.05 -2.60
N TRP A 104 -0.35 17.72 -2.51
CA TRP A 104 0.61 16.90 -1.77
C TRP A 104 2.02 17.03 -2.34
N LYS A 105 2.17 17.02 -3.68
CA LYS A 105 3.46 17.23 -4.34
C LYS A 105 4.11 18.55 -3.96
N VAL A 106 3.35 19.64 -3.98
CA VAL A 106 3.84 20.98 -3.62
C VAL A 106 4.22 21.03 -2.14
N ALA A 107 3.36 20.50 -1.26
CA ALA A 107 3.62 20.45 0.18
C ALA A 107 4.90 19.66 0.49
N LEU A 108 5.03 18.47 -0.09
CA LEU A 108 6.20 17.61 0.08
C LEU A 108 7.48 18.29 -0.43
N PHE A 109 7.43 18.92 -1.61
CA PHE A 109 8.57 19.65 -2.16
C PHE A 109 9.05 20.77 -1.24
N ASN A 110 8.14 21.55 -0.66
CA ASN A 110 8.48 22.65 0.23
C ASN A 110 9.20 22.17 1.50
N VAL A 111 8.78 21.04 2.06
CA VAL A 111 9.42 20.44 3.25
C VAL A 111 10.82 19.93 2.92
N ILE A 112 10.98 19.21 1.80
CA ILE A 112 12.27 18.63 1.38
C ILE A 112 13.26 19.73 0.97
N LYS A 113 12.80 20.76 0.26
CA LYS A 113 13.65 21.90 -0.14
C LYS A 113 14.32 22.56 1.06
N GLY A 114 13.62 22.65 2.19
CA GLY A 114 14.15 23.19 3.44
C GLY A 114 15.07 22.24 4.21
N ASN A 115 15.07 20.94 3.89
CA ASN A 115 15.81 19.91 4.61
C ASN A 115 16.34 18.82 3.67
N PRO A 116 17.49 19.04 3.00
CA PRO A 116 18.00 18.13 1.97
C PRO A 116 18.43 16.73 2.46
N SER A 117 18.54 16.53 3.78
CA SER A 117 18.86 15.25 4.42
C SER A 117 17.67 14.27 4.53
N LEU A 118 16.46 14.72 4.20
CA LEU A 118 15.23 13.91 4.10
C LEU A 118 15.10 13.15 2.77
#